data_AF-A0A958YKP1-F1
#
_entry.id   AF-A0A958YKP1-F1
#
_cell.length_a   1.000
_cell.length_b   1.000
_cell.length_c   1.000
_cell.angle_alpha   90.00
_cell.angle_beta   90.00
_cell.angle_gamma   90.00
#
_symmetry.space_group_name_H-M   'P 1'
#
loop_
_entity.id
_entity.type
_entity.pdbx_description
1 polymer ?
#
loop_
_entity_poly.entity_id
_entity_poly.type
_entity_poly.pdbx_seq_one_letter_code
_entity_poly.pdbx_strand_id
1 'polypeptide(L)'
;MESKDAKTKTVTIIVNGTPHEEEKNEITYNEDVTLAFPDFPQHPERTYSVTYERGQGNKPAGILSPGGSVKVKDGMIFTVKHTGQS
;
A
#
# COMPACT_ATOMS: atom_id res chain seq x y z
N MET A 1 29.57 -0.52 3.02
CA MET A 1 28.33 0.08 2.50
C MET A 1 27.86 -0.82 1.39
N GLU A 2 26.91 -1.70 1.69
CA GLU A 2 26.31 -2.58 0.69
C GLU A 2 25.39 -1.73 -0.21
N SER A 3 25.93 -1.27 -1.33
CA SER A 3 25.14 -0.89 -2.49
C SER A 3 24.59 -2.17 -3.10
N LYS A 4 23.31 -2.45 -2.85
CA LYS A 4 22.60 -3.54 -3.52
C LYS A 4 21.73 -2.96 -4.63
N ASP A 5 22.40 -2.54 -5.70
CA ASP A 5 21.81 -2.33 -7.02
C ASP A 5 21.31 -3.66 -7.58
N ALA A 6 20.18 -4.14 -7.09
CA ALA A 6 19.56 -5.37 -7.53
C ALA A 6 18.31 -5.10 -8.38
N LYS A 7 18.35 -4.14 -9.32
CA LYS A 7 17.26 -3.85 -10.30
C LYS A 7 15.86 -4.13 -9.74
N THR A 8 15.56 -3.59 -8.56
CA THR A 8 14.20 -3.67 -8.02
C THR A 8 13.40 -2.74 -8.91
N LYS A 9 12.57 -3.33 -9.79
CA LYS A 9 11.71 -2.52 -10.65
C LYS A 9 10.81 -1.76 -9.69
N THR A 10 11.00 -0.46 -9.52
CA THR A 10 10.07 0.36 -8.78
C THR A 10 8.89 0.72 -9.67
N VAL A 11 7.75 0.99 -9.07
CA VAL A 11 6.54 1.47 -9.71
C VAL A 11 6.01 2.66 -8.95
N THR A 12 5.38 3.58 -9.66
CA THR A 12 4.74 4.72 -9.01
C THR A 12 3.34 4.30 -8.58
N ILE A 13 3.11 4.23 -7.27
CA ILE A 13 1.78 4.05 -6.68
C ILE A 13 1.31 5.36 -6.07
N ILE A 14 0.01 5.55 -5.93
CA ILE A 14 -0.56 6.77 -5.36
C ILE A 14 -1.25 6.41 -4.06
N VAL A 15 -0.63 6.70 -2.91
CA VAL A 15 -1.16 6.40 -1.59
C VAL A 15 -1.85 7.65 -1.02
N ASN A 16 -3.15 7.56 -0.77
CA ASN A 16 -3.99 8.65 -0.25
C ASN A 16 -3.86 9.98 -1.02
N GLY A 17 -3.66 9.90 -2.34
CA GLY A 17 -3.44 11.04 -3.23
C GLY A 17 -1.99 11.48 -3.39
N THR A 18 -1.05 10.88 -2.66
CA THR A 18 0.39 11.17 -2.75
C THR A 18 1.10 10.11 -3.59
N PRO A 19 1.85 10.47 -4.64
CA PRO A 19 2.65 9.51 -5.39
C PRO A 19 3.87 9.04 -4.59
N HIS A 20 4.04 7.73 -4.48
CA HIS A 20 5.17 7.04 -3.85
C HIS A 20 5.79 6.04 -4.82
N GLU A 21 7.11 5.94 -4.82
CA GLU A 21 7.84 4.91 -5.56
C GLU A 21 7.97 3.67 -4.68
N GLU A 22 7.30 2.59 -5.05
CA GLU A 22 7.40 1.31 -4.35
C GLU A 22 7.97 0.20 -5.21
N GLU A 23 8.53 -0.81 -4.55
CA GLU A 23 9.04 -1.98 -5.24
C GLU A 23 7.89 -2.71 -5.96
N LYS A 24 8.08 -3.06 -7.24
CA LYS A 24 7.13 -3.82 -8.08
C LYS A 24 7.08 -5.30 -7.69
N ASN A 25 6.95 -5.55 -6.40
CA ASN A 25 6.77 -6.85 -5.80
C ASN A 25 5.38 -6.85 -5.18
N GLU A 26 5.32 -6.91 -3.86
CA GLU A 26 4.10 -7.05 -3.09
C GLU A 26 4.16 -6.02 -1.98
N ILE A 27 3.16 -5.16 -1.88
CA ILE A 27 3.02 -4.26 -0.74
C ILE A 27 2.16 -4.96 0.32
N THR A 28 2.64 -4.95 1.55
CA THR A 28 1.84 -5.44 2.68
C THR A 28 0.91 -4.34 3.17
N TYR A 29 -0.19 -4.76 3.81
CA TYR A 29 -1.09 -3.81 4.47
C TYR A 29 -0.34 -2.86 5.42
N ASN A 30 0.58 -3.37 6.22
CA ASN A 30 1.31 -2.56 7.19
C ASN A 30 2.19 -1.51 6.52
N GLU A 31 2.86 -1.85 5.42
CA GLU A 31 3.67 -0.89 4.65
C GLU A 31 2.80 0.19 4.03
N ASP A 32 1.71 -0.17 3.35
CA ASP A 32 0.82 0.80 2.71
C ASP A 32 0.18 1.75 3.74
N VAL A 33 -0.27 1.21 4.88
CA VAL A 33 -0.81 2.03 5.97
C VAL A 33 0.27 2.93 6.56
N THR A 34 1.51 2.45 6.70
CA THR A 34 2.62 3.27 7.23
C THR A 34 3.00 4.41 6.27
N LEU A 35 2.93 4.17 4.95
CA LEU A 35 3.14 5.22 3.94
C LEU A 35 2.08 6.32 4.04
N ALA A 36 0.82 5.95 4.25
CA ALA A 36 -0.28 6.91 4.41
C ALA A 36 -0.31 7.58 5.80
N PHE A 37 0.00 6.80 6.84
CA PHE A 37 -0.11 7.14 8.26
C PHE A 37 1.15 6.65 8.99
N PRO A 38 2.20 7.47 9.10
CA PRO A 38 3.41 7.10 9.84
C PRO A 38 3.15 6.90 11.35
N ASP A 39 1.99 7.32 11.86
CA ASP A 39 1.55 7.08 13.24
C ASP A 39 0.95 5.68 13.48
N PHE A 40 0.68 4.91 12.42
CA PHE A 40 0.16 3.55 12.50
C PHE A 40 0.91 2.62 13.48
N PRO A 41 2.26 2.52 13.44
CA PRO A 41 3.00 1.66 14.37
C PRO A 41 2.83 2.07 15.85
N GLN A 42 2.41 3.31 16.14
CA GLN A 42 2.12 3.77 17.50
C GLN A 42 0.71 3.38 17.97
N HIS A 43 -0.18 3.00 17.04
CA HIS A 43 -1.58 2.68 17.30
C HIS A 43 -2.00 1.35 16.64
N PRO A 44 -1.43 0.20 17.04
CA PRO A 44 -1.80 -1.10 16.51
C PRO A 44 -3.27 -1.48 16.80
N GLU A 45 -3.91 -0.83 17.76
CA GLU A 45 -5.35 -0.98 18.05
C GLU A 45 -6.26 -0.40 16.97
N ARG A 46 -5.74 0.48 16.10
CA ARG A 46 -6.53 1.10 15.04
C ARG A 46 -6.63 0.16 13.85
N THR A 47 -7.86 -0.14 13.46
CA THR A 47 -8.13 -0.86 12.22
C THR A 47 -8.19 0.15 11.08
N TYR A 48 -7.48 -0.12 10.00
CA TYR A 48 -7.54 0.66 8.76
C TYR A 48 -8.10 -0.24 7.66
N SER A 49 -8.79 0.35 6.71
CA SER A 49 -9.14 -0.28 5.47
C SER A 49 -8.29 0.33 4.38
N VAL A 50 -7.36 -0.47 3.88
CA VAL A 50 -6.60 -0.16 2.67
C VAL A 50 -7.47 -0.59 1.50
N THR A 51 -7.79 0.35 0.63
CA THR A 51 -8.50 0.08 -0.61
C THR A 51 -7.57 0.40 -1.76
N TYR A 52 -7.59 -0.40 -2.82
CA TYR A 52 -6.80 -0.12 -4.01
C TYR A 52 -7.72 0.03 -5.22
N GLU A 53 -7.31 0.88 -6.15
CA GLU A 53 -7.95 1.16 -7.42
C GLU A 53 -6.92 1.07 -8.55
N ARG A 54 -7.43 0.88 -9.78
CA ARG A 54 -6.66 0.52 -10.97
C ARG A 54 -5.82 -0.75 -10.79
N GLY A 55 -6.37 -1.74 -10.08
CA GLY A 55 -5.75 -3.05 -9.88
C GLY A 55 -5.49 -3.84 -11.18
N GLN A 56 -4.97 -5.05 -11.05
CA GLN A 56 -4.57 -5.88 -12.20
C GLN A 56 -5.75 -6.70 -12.75
N GLY A 57 -5.86 -6.74 -14.09
CA GLY A 57 -6.80 -7.61 -14.80
C GLY A 57 -8.26 -7.18 -14.62
N ASN A 58 -9.11 -8.11 -14.16
CA ASN A 58 -10.56 -7.90 -14.01
C ASN A 58 -10.97 -7.31 -12.64
N LYS A 59 -10.02 -7.00 -11.76
CA LYS A 59 -10.28 -6.37 -10.47
C LYS A 59 -9.72 -4.95 -10.48
N PRO A 60 -10.48 -3.98 -11.03
CA PRO A 60 -10.04 -2.59 -11.06
C PRO A 60 -9.98 -2.00 -9.66
N ALA A 61 -10.78 -2.50 -8.69
CA ALA A 61 -10.72 -2.06 -7.30
C ALA A 61 -10.90 -3.23 -6.33
N GLY A 62 -10.41 -3.07 -5.11
CA GLY A 62 -10.53 -4.05 -4.04
C GLY A 62 -10.08 -3.52 -2.68
N ILE A 63 -10.20 -4.36 -1.66
CA ILE A 63 -9.80 -4.05 -0.28
C ILE A 63 -8.64 -4.97 0.09
N LEU A 64 -7.59 -4.41 0.68
CA LEU A 64 -6.46 -5.12 1.26
C LEU A 64 -6.69 -5.21 2.78
N SER A 65 -6.94 -6.42 3.25
CA SER A 65 -7.16 -6.70 4.68
C SER A 65 -5.83 -6.75 5.45
N PRO A 66 -5.86 -6.49 6.78
CA PRO A 66 -4.68 -6.64 7.63
C PRO A 66 -4.10 -8.05 7.57
N GLY A 67 -2.77 -8.13 7.43
CA GLY A 67 -2.04 -9.39 7.19
C GLY A 67 -2.06 -9.87 5.74
N GLY A 68 -2.77 -9.18 4.84
CA GLY A 68 -2.74 -9.42 3.41
C GLY A 68 -1.61 -8.66 2.71
N SER A 69 -1.24 -9.15 1.53
CA SER A 69 -0.35 -8.47 0.59
C SER A 69 -0.98 -8.42 -0.80
N VAL A 70 -0.60 -7.42 -1.59
CA VAL A 70 -1.06 -7.29 -2.99
C VAL A 70 0.08 -6.84 -3.89
N LYS A 71 0.10 -7.35 -5.12
CA LYS A 71 1.06 -6.93 -6.13
C LYS A 71 0.76 -5.53 -6.61
N VAL A 72 1.71 -4.63 -6.41
CA VAL A 72 1.64 -3.24 -6.90
C VAL A 72 2.03 -3.17 -8.37
N LYS A 73 1.43 -2.22 -9.08
CA LYS A 73 1.82 -1.87 -10.44
C LYS A 73 1.87 -0.37 -10.61
N ASP A 74 2.51 0.07 -11.67
CA ASP A 74 2.57 1.47 -12.03
C ASP A 74 1.17 2.05 -12.27
N GLY A 75 0.88 3.19 -11.62
CA GLY A 75 -0.40 3.89 -11.70
C GLY A 75 -1.52 3.30 -10.84
N MET A 76 -1.20 2.40 -9.90
CA MET A 76 -2.14 1.87 -8.92
C MET A 76 -2.37 2.90 -7.80
N ILE A 77 -3.61 3.02 -7.34
CA ILE A 77 -4.01 4.01 -6.33
C ILE A 77 -4.39 3.26 -5.07
N PHE A 78 -3.73 3.55 -3.96
CA PHE A 78 -4.06 3.03 -2.64
C PHE A 78 -4.71 4.14 -1.82
N THR A 79 -5.80 3.82 -1.16
CA THR A 79 -6.54 4.74 -0.30
C THR A 79 -6.72 4.06 1.04
N VAL A 80 -6.03 4.60 2.03
CA VAL A 80 -6.10 4.12 3.40
C VAL A 80 -7.11 4.94 4.16
N LYS A 81 -8.12 4.28 4.74
CA LYS A 81 -9.13 4.91 5.59
C LYS A 81 -9.09 4.31 6.98
N HIS A 82 -9.26 5.15 8.00
CA HIS A 82 -9.52 4.67 9.34
C HIS A 82 -10.86 3.94 9.36
N THR A 83 -10.83 2.67 9.77
CA THR A 83 -12.02 1.87 9.99
C THR A 83 -12.32 1.91 11.49
N GLY A 84 -12.95 3.01 11.91
CA GLY A 84 -13.54 3.12 13.22
C GLY A 84 -14.88 2.40 13.19
N GLN A 85 -14.97 1.20 13.75
CA GLN A 85 -16.28 0.69 14.15
C GLN A 85 -16.82 1.60 15.25
N SER A 86 -18.01 2.13 14.97
CA SER A 86 -18.91 2.92 15.82
C SER A 86 -19.20 2.29 17.17
#